data_AF-A0A3D4G453-F1
#
_entry.id   AF-A0A3D4G453-F1
#
_cell.length_a   1.000
_cell.length_b   1.000
_cell.length_c   1.000
_cell.angle_alpha   90.00
_cell.angle_beta   90.00
_cell.angle_gamma   90.00
#
_symmetry.space_group_name_H-M   'P 1'
#
loop_
_entity.id
_entity.type
_entity.pdbx_description
1 polymer ?
#
loop_
_entity_poly.entity_id
_entity_poly.type
_entity_poly.pdbx_seq_one_letter_code
_entity_poly.pdbx_strand_id
1 'polypeptide(L)' 'MLERILETKREEADALRGQAYSLRHACADAPPPRDLEAALRDEESVSLIAEVKRRSPGSGLIRPGLDPARL' A
#
# COMPACT_ATOMS: atom_id res chain seq x y z
N MET A 1 -6.19 16.06 10.93
CA MET A 1 -6.18 14.59 10.64
C MET A 1 -5.01 14.21 9.76
N LEU A 2 -4.89 14.78 8.55
CA LEU A 2 -3.77 14.50 7.63
C LEU A 2 -2.41 14.85 8.25
N GLU A 3 -2.28 16.00 8.92
CA GLU A 3 -1.03 16.41 9.60
C GLU A 3 -0.52 15.34 10.57
N ARG A 4 -1.41 14.80 11.41
CA ARG A 4 -1.09 13.69 12.32
C ARG A 4 -0.61 12.45 11.56
N ILE A 5 -1.21 12.11 10.41
CA ILE A 5 -0.74 11.00 9.58
C ILE A 5 0.69 11.28 9.09
N LEU A 6 0.97 12.51 8.63
CA LEU A 6 2.29 12.88 8.13
C LEU A 6 3.36 12.85 9.23
N GLU A 7 3.04 13.37 10.42
CA GLU A 7 3.92 13.35 11.59
C GLU A 7 4.29 11.90 11.97
N THR A 8 3.28 11.05 12.17
CA THR A 8 3.52 9.63 12.50
C THR A 8 4.32 8.91 11.42
N LYS A 9 4.05 9.16 10.13
CA LYS A 9 4.80 8.49 9.04
C LYS A 9 6.24 8.95 8.92
N ARG A 10 6.57 10.19 9.31
CA ARG A 10 7.97 10.66 9.37
C ARG A 10 8.74 9.91 10.46
N GLU A 11 8.16 9.79 11.66
CA GLU A 11 8.78 9.05 12.76
C GLU A 11 9.01 7.58 12.40
N GLU A 12 8.01 6.92 11.83
CA GLU A 12 8.12 5.53 11.37
C GLU A 12 9.17 5.37 10.26
N ALA A 13 9.20 6.26 9.27
CA ALA A 13 10.19 6.23 8.20
C ALA A 13 11.60 6.42 8.74
N ASP A 14 11.78 7.34 9.70
CA ASP A 14 13.06 7.62 10.33
C ASP A 14 13.57 6.40 11.13
N ALA A 15 12.68 5.70 11.84
CA ALA A 15 13.01 4.45 12.52
C ALA A 15 13.42 3.33 11.56
N LEU A 16 12.90 3.33 10.33
CA LEU A 16 13.22 2.34 9.29
C LEU A 16 14.44 2.72 8.43
N ARG A 17 14.96 3.95 8.51
CA ARG A 17 16.08 4.42 7.66
C ARG A 17 17.31 3.51 7.70
N GLY A 18 17.62 2.92 8.86
CA GLY A 18 18.74 2.00 9.02
C GLY A 18 18.63 0.73 8.15
N GLN A 19 17.42 0.36 7.72
CA GLN A 19 17.15 -0.80 6.88
C GLN A 19 17.19 -0.48 5.37
N ALA A 20 17.43 0.77 4.99
CA ALA A 20 17.36 1.19 3.59
C ALA A 20 18.32 0.40 2.68
N TYR A 21 19.49 0.02 3.17
CA TYR A 21 20.46 -0.77 2.40
C TYR A 21 19.95 -2.18 2.10
N SER A 22 19.48 -2.91 3.12
CA SER A 22 18.95 -4.27 2.92
C SER A 22 17.67 -4.27 2.10
N LEU A 23 16.81 -3.26 2.27
CA LEU A 23 15.60 -3.10 1.44
C LEU A 23 15.94 -2.90 -0.04
N ARG A 24 16.96 -2.09 -0.37
CA ARG A 24 17.39 -1.90 -1.76
C ARG A 24 17.85 -3.21 -2.40
N HIS A 25 18.60 -4.03 -1.66
CA HIS A 25 19.02 -5.36 -2.14
C HIS A 25 17.83 -6.28 -2.36
N ALA A 26 16.92 -6.37 -1.37
CA ALA A 26 15.72 -7.19 -1.53
C ALA A 26 14.84 -6.73 -2.71
N CYS A 27 14.79 -5.44 -3.01
CA CYS A 27 14.10 -4.92 -4.19
C CYS A 27 14.79 -5.33 -5.50
N ALA A 28 16.12 -5.45 -5.53
CA ALA A 28 16.84 -5.88 -6.73
C ALA A 28 16.59 -7.37 -7.06
N ASP A 29 16.38 -8.20 -6.02
CA ASP A 29 16.08 -9.62 -6.16
C ASP A 29 14.58 -9.91 -6.37
N ALA A 30 13.72 -8.90 -6.28
CA ALA A 30 12.28 -9.06 -6.44
C ALA A 30 11.90 -9.37 -7.90
N PRO A 31 10.79 -10.11 -8.15
CA PRO A 31 10.25 -10.26 -9.49
C PRO A 31 9.97 -8.91 -10.16
N PRO A 32 9.99 -8.84 -11.50
CA PRO A 32 9.65 -7.62 -12.22
C PRO A 32 8.28 -7.06 -11.78
N PRO A 33 8.13 -5.73 -11.64
CA PRO A 33 6.86 -5.13 -11.29
C PRO A 33 5.82 -5.43 -12.37
N ARG A 34 4.55 -5.57 -11.95
CA ARG A 34 3.43 -5.59 -12.88
C ARG A 34 3.21 -4.19 -13.43
N ASP A 35 2.83 -4.10 -14.71
CA ASP A 35 2.54 -2.83 -15.35
C ASP A 35 1.16 -2.30 -14.92
N LEU A 36 1.16 -1.44 -13.90
CA LEU A 36 -0.05 -0.80 -13.39
C LEU A 36 -0.66 0.17 -14.39
N GLU A 37 0.17 0.89 -15.16
CA GLU A 37 -0.30 1.89 -16.10
C GLU A 37 -1.04 1.23 -17.26
N ALA A 38 -0.47 0.17 -17.84
CA ALA A 38 -1.14 -0.60 -18.87
C ALA A 38 -2.49 -1.17 -18.38
N ALA A 39 -2.53 -1.69 -17.13
CA ALA A 39 -3.76 -2.23 -16.54
C ALA A 39 -4.86 -1.17 -16.32
N LEU A 40 -4.51 0.11 -16.17
CA LEU A 40 -5.45 1.21 -15.97
C LEU A 40 -5.86 1.90 -17.27
N ARG A 41 -5.08 1.74 -18.34
CA ARG A 41 -5.32 2.31 -19.67
C ARG A 41 -6.13 1.39 -20.57
N ASP A 42 -6.60 0.25 -20.07
CA ASP A 42 -7.50 -0.62 -20.83
C ASP A 42 -8.81 0.12 -21.14
N GLU A 43 -9.06 0.34 -22.43
CA GLU A 43 -10.26 1.02 -22.94
C GLU A 43 -11.42 0.04 -23.18
N GLU A 44 -11.16 -1.27 -23.22
CA GLU A 44 -12.18 -2.29 -23.49
C GLU A 44 -13.02 -2.61 -22.25
N SER A 45 -12.53 -2.30 -21.05
CA SER A 45 -13.16 -2.66 -19.79
C SER A 45 -13.09 -1.54 -18.74
N VAL A 46 -13.90 -1.68 -17.67
CA VAL A 46 -13.81 -0.77 -16.52
C VAL A 46 -12.58 -1.15 -15.69
N SER A 47 -11.60 -0.25 -15.68
CA SER A 47 -10.42 -0.37 -14.83
C SER A 47 -10.79 -0.11 -13.35
N LEU A 48 -10.75 -1.15 -12.51
CA LEU A 48 -11.08 -1.08 -11.08
C LEU A 48 -9.85 -1.34 -10.19
N ILE A 49 -9.53 -0.38 -9.32
CA ILE A 49 -8.60 -0.60 -8.20
C ILE A 49 -9.41 -1.04 -6.98
N ALA A 50 -9.47 -2.35 -6.72
CA ALA A 50 -10.14 -2.89 -5.56
C ALA A 50 -9.29 -2.69 -4.28
N GLU A 51 -9.71 -1.77 -3.40
CA GLU A 51 -9.01 -1.51 -2.13
C GLU A 51 -9.42 -2.50 -1.03
N VAL A 52 -8.43 -3.19 -0.45
CA VAL A 52 -8.61 -4.02 0.73
C VAL A 52 -8.39 -3.18 1.99
N LYS A 53 -9.47 -2.74 2.65
CA LYS A 53 -9.42 -1.80 3.79
C LYS A 53 -10.01 -2.36 5.09
N ARG A 54 -9.19 -2.46 6.14
CA ARG A 54 -9.65 -2.89 7.48
C ARG A 54 -10.36 -1.78 8.26
N ARG A 55 -9.82 -0.56 8.26
CA ARG A 55 -10.37 0.59 9.00
C ARG A 55 -10.06 1.91 8.29
N SER A 56 -10.83 2.96 8.58
CA SER A 56 -10.51 4.34 8.19
C SER A 56 -10.81 5.31 9.34
N PRO A 57 -10.20 6.51 9.35
CA PRO A 57 -10.56 7.52 10.34
C PRO A 57 -12.02 8.00 10.21
N GLY A 58 -12.57 8.02 9.00
CA GLY A 58 -13.94 8.49 8.74
C GLY A 58 -15.03 7.45 8.99
N SER A 59 -14.71 6.16 8.87
CA SER A 59 -15.69 5.06 8.95
C SER A 59 -15.41 4.08 10.10
N GLY A 60 -14.36 4.29 10.88
CA GLY A 60 -13.97 3.37 11.94
C GLY A 60 -13.54 2.02 11.40
N LEU A 61 -13.96 0.93 12.05
CA LEU A 61 -13.71 -0.44 11.60
C LEU A 61 -14.65 -0.78 10.43
N ILE A 62 -14.08 -1.17 9.28
CA ILE A 62 -14.84 -1.40 8.04
C ILE A 62 -15.14 -2.88 7.85
N ARG A 63 -14.15 -3.74 8.04
CA ARG A 63 -14.31 -5.19 7.94
C ARG A 63 -13.60 -5.88 9.12
N PRO A 64 -14.33 -6.16 10.22
CA PRO A 64 -13.81 -6.98 11.32
C PRO A 64 -13.40 -8.36 10.78
N GLY A 65 -12.27 -8.88 11.24
CA GLY A 65 -11.78 -10.19 10.80
C GLY A 65 -11.29 -10.25 9.34
N LEU A 66 -11.01 -9.11 8.71
CA LEU A 66 -10.48 -9.05 7.34
C LEU A 66 -9.19 -9.88 7.19
N ASP A 67 -9.30 -10.94 6.41
CA ASP A 67 -8.20 -11.72 5.84
C ASP A 67 -7.93 -11.24 4.40
N PRO A 68 -6.80 -10.55 4.16
CA PRO A 68 -6.48 -10.00 2.84
C PRO A 68 -6.24 -11.06 1.77
N ALA A 69 -5.89 -12.30 2.14
CA ALA A 69 -5.61 -13.36 1.19
C ALA A 69 -6.88 -14.11 0.73
N ARG A 70 -8.01 -13.91 1.41
CA ARG A 70 -9.29 -14.62 1.18
C ARG A 70 -10.46 -13.70 0.80
N LEU A 71 -10.15 -12.48 0.38
CA LEU A 71 -11.14 -11.46 0.05
C LEU A 71 -11.75 -11.65 -1.34
#